data_AF-A0A7W0H0S9-F1
#
_entry.id   AF-A0A7W0H0S9-F1
#
_cell.length_a   1.000
_cell.length_b   1.000
_cell.length_c   1.000
_cell.angle_alpha   90.00
_cell.angle_beta   90.00
_cell.angle_gamma   90.00
#
_symmetry.space_group_name_H-M   'P 1'
#
loop_
_entity.id
_entity.type
_entity.pdbx_description
1 polymer ?
#
loop_
_entity_poly.entity_id
_entity_poly.type
_entity_poly.pdbx_seq_one_letter_code
_entity_poly.pdbx_strand_id
1 'polypeptide(L)'
;MIDLFAARNIPIRTIERVSGLIASDLLAIGLDGKEWASCGTFAGDTIAPNWAIYNVLVRGDSASATVRTTVRWTYVYEKENRSRECSSSYKWERDLEVEVKERAEQRQERGFTRVDTPGVAPGAVLEGEPVQASPEASSPSAAAPYTAEPTSGSDGRSNDELVRSPSFRRAITDLQRLGVVTGYQEFRRDTLTLDLGNGLSTSASTEYNLGRLHLAYRGTTDYSSRSVLELRRDGRYIGMFTKDGLAWEEAR
;
A
#
# COMPACT_ATOMS: atom_id res chain seq x y z
N MET A 1 15.82 -3.74 -1.50
CA MET A 1 15.31 -2.96 -0.36
C MET A 1 13.84 -2.59 -0.52
N ILE A 2 13.42 -2.03 -1.65
CA ILE A 2 11.98 -1.83 -1.96
C ILE A 2 11.17 -3.13 -1.78
N ASP A 3 11.70 -4.26 -2.26
CA ASP A 3 11.06 -5.58 -2.10
C ASP A 3 10.85 -6.00 -0.64
N LEU A 4 11.68 -5.49 0.28
CA LEU A 4 11.61 -5.82 1.70
C LEU A 4 10.49 -5.02 2.39
N PHE A 5 10.35 -3.74 2.03
CA PHE A 5 9.20 -2.93 2.45
C PHE A 5 7.89 -3.51 1.93
N ALA A 6 7.87 -3.95 0.67
CA ALA A 6 6.73 -4.62 0.08
C ALA A 6 6.41 -5.94 0.80
N ALA A 7 7.41 -6.79 1.05
CA ALA A 7 7.23 -8.07 1.74
C ALA A 7 6.70 -7.92 3.18
N ARG A 8 7.05 -6.81 3.85
CA ARG A 8 6.59 -6.49 5.22
C ARG A 8 5.34 -5.60 5.25
N ASN A 9 4.72 -5.32 4.10
CA ASN A 9 3.55 -4.43 3.99
C ASN A 9 3.77 -3.03 4.59
N ILE A 10 4.98 -2.49 4.47
CA ILE A 10 5.34 -1.16 4.97
C ILE A 10 5.10 -0.14 3.85
N PRO A 11 4.18 0.83 4.03
CA PRO A 11 3.95 1.87 3.03
C PRO A 11 5.18 2.74 2.83
N ILE A 12 5.52 2.99 1.57
CA ILE A 12 6.59 3.93 1.24
C ILE A 12 5.97 5.29 0.92
N ARG A 13 6.34 6.31 1.71
CA ARG A 13 5.94 7.70 1.47
C ARG A 13 6.84 8.36 0.45
N THR A 14 8.15 8.17 0.58
CA THR A 14 9.14 8.79 -0.30
C THR A 14 10.38 7.92 -0.47
N ILE A 15 10.98 8.03 -1.66
CA ILE A 15 12.26 7.42 -2.03
C ILE A 15 13.12 8.54 -2.62
N GLU A 16 14.10 9.00 -1.86
CA GLU A 16 15.07 9.99 -2.33
C GLU A 16 16.32 9.25 -2.81
N ARG A 17 16.39 8.98 -4.12
CA ARG A 17 17.47 8.17 -4.70
C ARG A 17 18.86 8.77 -4.50
N VAL A 18 18.97 10.10 -4.49
CA VAL A 18 20.25 10.80 -4.35
C VAL A 18 20.82 10.66 -2.93
N SER A 19 19.96 10.74 -1.90
CA SER A 19 20.38 10.55 -0.51
C SER A 19 20.37 9.08 -0.09
N GLY A 20 19.67 8.22 -0.83
CA GLY A 20 19.43 6.83 -0.46
C GLY A 20 18.42 6.69 0.70
N LEU A 21 17.66 7.75 0.99
CA LEU A 21 16.62 7.74 2.01
C LEU A 21 15.33 7.11 1.47
N ILE A 22 14.78 6.19 2.23
CA ILE A 22 13.42 5.70 2.08
C ILE A 22 12.69 5.95 3.39
N ALA A 23 11.60 6.69 3.32
CA ALA A 23 10.75 6.95 4.48
C ALA A 23 9.36 6.40 4.23
N SER A 24 8.78 5.83 5.28
CA SER A 24 7.44 5.28 5.27
C SER A 24 6.40 6.30 5.73
N ASP A 25 5.13 5.99 5.45
CA ASP A 25 4.01 6.65 6.12
C ASP A 25 3.80 6.08 7.53
N LEU A 26 2.94 6.74 8.31
CA LEU A 26 2.52 6.26 9.61
C LEU A 26 1.83 4.89 9.46
N LEU A 27 2.43 3.84 10.05
CA LEU A 27 1.93 2.47 10.01
C LEU A 27 1.36 2.08 11.36
N ALA A 28 0.15 1.52 11.38
CA ALA A 28 -0.45 0.97 12.59
C ALA A 28 0.27 -0.32 12.99
N ILE A 29 0.60 -0.44 14.27
CA ILE A 29 1.35 -1.58 14.82
C ILE A 29 0.44 -2.39 15.72
N GLY A 30 0.48 -3.71 15.54
CA GLY A 30 -0.24 -4.67 16.37
C GLY A 30 0.42 -4.87 17.74
N LEU A 31 0.02 -5.96 18.41
CA LEU A 31 0.53 -6.29 19.75
C LEU A 31 2.05 -6.57 19.78
N ASP A 32 2.64 -6.92 18.63
CA ASP A 32 4.07 -7.18 18.46
C ASP A 32 4.94 -5.95 18.80
N GLY A 33 4.36 -4.74 18.73
CA GLY A 33 5.03 -3.50 19.10
C GLY A 33 5.62 -3.50 20.51
N LYS A 34 5.09 -4.34 21.42
CA LYS A 34 5.58 -4.48 22.80
C LYS A 34 7.03 -4.97 22.87
N GLU A 35 7.48 -5.78 21.91
CA GLU A 35 8.86 -6.26 21.87
C GLU A 35 9.83 -5.23 21.27
N TRP A 36 9.30 -4.30 20.46
CA TRP A 36 10.12 -3.37 19.68
C TRP A 36 10.29 -2.02 20.34
N ALA A 37 9.33 -1.56 21.15
CA ALA A 37 9.46 -0.33 21.90
C ALA A 37 8.60 -0.32 23.17
N SER A 38 8.96 0.56 24.10
CA SER A 38 8.21 0.83 25.33
C SER A 38 7.79 2.29 25.38
N CYS A 39 6.49 2.52 25.57
CA CYS A 39 5.91 3.85 25.76
C CYS A 39 5.76 4.19 27.25
N GLY A 40 6.51 3.51 28.13
CA GLY A 40 6.42 3.63 29.58
C GLY A 40 5.43 2.65 30.20
N THR A 41 5.07 2.91 31.45
CA THR A 41 4.13 2.08 32.22
C THR A 41 2.91 2.90 32.68
N PHE A 42 1.75 2.26 32.73
CA PHE A 42 0.52 2.83 33.27
C PHE A 42 -0.24 1.75 34.04
N ALA A 43 -0.59 2.04 35.30
CA ALA A 43 -1.24 1.08 36.20
C ALA A 43 -0.50 -0.26 36.36
N GLY A 44 0.82 -0.27 36.18
CA GLY A 44 1.66 -1.48 36.26
C GLY A 44 1.88 -2.17 34.92
N ASP A 45 1.10 -1.85 33.89
CA ASP A 45 1.23 -2.43 32.56
C ASP A 45 2.14 -1.60 31.66
N THR A 46 3.00 -2.28 30.87
CA THR A 46 3.81 -1.63 29.84
C THR A 46 2.93 -1.24 28.66
N ILE A 47 2.94 0.04 28.30
CA ILE A 47 2.25 0.54 27.12
C ILE A 47 3.11 0.25 25.89
N ALA A 48 2.58 -0.56 24.97
CA ALA A 48 3.18 -0.82 23.67
C ALA A 48 2.82 0.29 22.67
N PRO A 49 3.69 0.63 21.69
CA PRO A 49 3.34 1.56 20.62
C PRO A 49 2.20 1.02 19.77
N ASN A 50 1.36 1.90 19.24
CA ASN A 50 0.32 1.56 18.26
C ASN A 50 0.58 2.14 16.86
N TRP A 51 1.62 2.97 16.70
CA TRP A 51 2.04 3.50 15.41
C TRP A 51 3.57 3.56 15.29
N ALA A 52 4.07 3.48 14.05
CA ALA A 52 5.47 3.67 13.74
C ALA A 52 5.69 4.40 12.41
N ILE A 53 6.80 5.12 12.33
CA ILE A 53 7.37 5.65 11.08
C ILE A 53 8.79 5.12 10.94
N TYR A 54 9.04 4.39 9.87
CA TYR A 54 10.33 3.82 9.49
C TYR A 54 11.07 4.73 8.53
N ASN A 55 12.35 4.96 8.80
CA ASN A 55 13.28 5.62 7.90
C ASN A 55 14.50 4.72 7.69
N VAL A 56 14.84 4.46 6.44
CA VAL A 56 16.01 3.67 6.06
C VAL A 56 16.90 4.53 5.19
N LEU A 57 18.12 4.73 5.63
CA LEU A 57 19.15 5.44 4.88
C LEU A 57 20.16 4.41 4.37
N VAL A 58 20.27 4.29 3.05
CA VAL A 58 21.26 3.44 2.40
C VAL A 58 22.35 4.33 1.82
N ARG A 59 23.58 4.16 2.29
CA ARG A 59 24.77 4.81 1.73
C ARG A 59 25.73 3.72 1.30
N GLY A 60 26.24 3.79 0.09
CA GLY A 60 27.22 2.82 -0.35
C GLY A 60 27.95 3.26 -1.61
N ASP A 61 29.11 2.66 -1.81
CA ASP A 61 29.86 2.70 -3.06
C ASP A 61 29.83 1.31 -3.72
N SER A 62 30.70 1.09 -4.70
CA SER A 62 30.79 -0.19 -5.41
C SER A 62 31.29 -1.35 -4.54
N ALA A 63 31.92 -1.06 -3.40
CA ALA A 63 32.59 -2.05 -2.56
C ALA A 63 31.90 -2.27 -1.20
N SER A 64 31.14 -1.28 -0.71
CA SER A 64 30.53 -1.31 0.62
C SER A 64 29.17 -0.62 0.63
N ALA A 65 28.23 -1.16 1.40
CA ALA A 65 26.95 -0.53 1.68
C ALA A 65 26.72 -0.46 3.19
N THR A 66 26.50 0.74 3.69
CA THR A 66 26.05 1.05 5.04
C THR A 66 24.54 1.30 5.00
N VAL A 67 23.81 0.49 5.75
CA VAL A 67 22.37 0.65 5.96
C VAL A 67 22.17 1.16 7.37
N ARG A 68 21.44 2.26 7.52
CA ARG A 68 21.02 2.77 8.82
C ARG A 68 19.51 2.84 8.87
N THR A 69 18.95 2.17 9.85
CA THR A 69 17.50 2.12 10.07
C THR A 69 17.15 2.87 11.33
N THR A 70 16.16 3.74 11.26
CA THR A 70 15.58 4.40 12.43
C THR A 70 14.06 4.26 12.42
N VAL A 71 13.49 3.97 13.59
CA VAL A 71 12.04 3.92 13.76
C VAL A 71 11.61 4.92 14.80
N ARG A 72 10.59 5.71 14.45
CA ARG A 72 9.89 6.56 15.39
C ARG A 72 8.64 5.86 15.87
N TRP A 73 8.69 5.35 17.09
CA TRP A 73 7.59 4.67 17.75
C TRP A 73 6.70 5.67 18.47
N THR A 74 5.39 5.60 18.25
CA THR A 74 4.43 6.48 18.92
C THR A 74 3.25 5.71 19.47
N TYR A 75 2.76 6.19 20.61
CA TYR A 75 1.48 5.81 21.17
C TYR A 75 0.49 6.97 21.03
N VAL A 76 -0.57 6.77 20.26
CA VAL A 76 -1.62 7.78 20.06
C VAL A 76 -2.83 7.41 20.90
N TYR A 77 -3.21 8.31 21.79
CA TYR A 77 -4.46 8.25 22.57
C TYR A 77 -5.59 8.84 21.72
N GLU A 78 -6.32 7.99 21.00
CA GLU A 78 -7.37 8.43 20.06
C GLU A 78 -8.40 9.37 20.70
N LYS A 79 -8.82 9.08 21.95
CA LYS A 79 -9.82 9.87 22.67
C LYS A 79 -9.34 11.28 23.04
N GLU A 80 -8.03 11.46 23.24
CA GLU A 80 -7.47 12.72 23.74
C GLU A 80 -6.73 13.52 22.66
N ASN A 81 -6.61 12.97 21.44
CA ASN A 81 -5.76 13.52 20.38
C ASN A 81 -4.34 13.84 20.87
N ARG A 82 -3.81 13.00 21.78
CA ARG A 82 -2.47 13.12 22.34
C ARG A 82 -1.59 12.00 21.80
N SER A 83 -0.35 12.33 21.49
CA SER A 83 0.66 11.34 21.11
C SER A 83 1.82 11.35 22.10
N ARG A 84 2.30 10.17 22.47
CA ARG A 84 3.51 9.97 23.25
C ARG A 84 4.56 9.28 22.39
N GLU A 85 5.79 9.77 22.43
CA GLU A 85 6.93 9.11 21.79
C GLU A 85 7.44 7.98 22.68
N CYS A 86 7.77 6.85 22.06
CA CYS A 86 8.18 5.63 22.76
C CYS A 86 9.68 5.38 22.56
N SER A 87 10.29 4.69 23.51
CA SER A 87 11.71 4.32 23.45
C SER A 87 11.88 2.99 22.72
N SER A 88 12.68 2.99 21.65
CA SER A 88 13.01 1.78 20.88
C SER A 88 13.86 0.79 21.70
N SER A 89 13.63 -0.50 21.51
CA SER A 89 14.50 -1.59 21.96
C SER A 89 15.62 -1.91 20.95
N TYR A 90 15.61 -1.25 19.79
CA TYR A 90 16.50 -1.49 18.65
C TYR A 90 16.43 -2.90 18.07
N LYS A 91 15.45 -3.73 18.48
CA LYS A 91 15.30 -5.09 17.96
C LYS A 91 14.93 -5.05 16.48
N TRP A 92 13.86 -4.31 16.16
CA TRP A 92 13.36 -4.19 14.79
C TRP A 92 14.38 -3.56 13.84
N GLU A 93 15.05 -2.48 14.28
CA GLU A 93 16.07 -1.77 13.52
C GLU A 93 17.22 -2.70 13.14
N ARG A 94 17.75 -3.45 14.12
CA ARG A 94 18.85 -4.40 13.91
C ARG A 94 18.44 -5.54 13.00
N ASP A 95 17.26 -6.12 13.23
CA ASP A 95 16.76 -7.24 12.41
C ASP A 95 16.60 -6.82 10.95
N LEU A 96 16.11 -5.59 10.70
CA LEU A 96 16.01 -5.03 9.35
C LEU A 96 17.37 -4.79 8.72
N GLU A 97 18.32 -4.22 9.47
CA GLU A 97 19.68 -3.95 8.97
C GLU A 97 20.39 -5.24 8.56
N VAL A 98 20.28 -6.31 9.37
CA VAL A 98 20.81 -7.64 9.05
C VAL A 98 20.16 -8.18 7.77
N GLU A 99 18.83 -8.16 7.67
CA GLU A 99 18.13 -8.70 6.50
C GLU A 99 18.46 -7.91 5.21
N VAL A 100 18.56 -6.58 5.29
CA VAL A 100 18.94 -5.75 4.13
C VAL A 100 20.37 -6.07 3.71
N LYS A 101 21.29 -6.25 4.67
CA LYS A 101 22.69 -6.60 4.39
C LYS A 101 22.80 -7.96 3.71
N GLU A 102 22.16 -8.99 4.26
CA GLU A 102 22.15 -10.35 3.67
C GLU A 102 21.62 -10.34 2.23
N ARG A 103 20.52 -9.63 1.97
CA ARG A 103 19.96 -9.51 0.61
C ARG A 103 20.86 -8.72 -0.35
N ALA A 104 21.60 -7.72 0.15
CA ALA A 104 22.53 -6.95 -0.66
C ALA A 104 23.72 -7.81 -1.11
N GLU A 105 24.28 -8.60 -0.18
CA GLU A 105 25.38 -9.52 -0.44
C GLU A 105 24.97 -10.63 -1.43
N GLN A 106 23.79 -11.24 -1.26
CA GLN A 106 23.27 -12.26 -2.20
C GLN A 106 23.06 -11.73 -3.63
N ARG A 107 22.73 -10.44 -3.80
CA ARG A 107 22.58 -9.85 -5.14
C ARG A 107 23.93 -9.60 -5.81
N GLN A 108 24.97 -9.28 -5.06
CA GLN A 108 26.32 -9.13 -5.62
C GLN A 108 26.83 -10.46 -6.19
N GLU A 109 26.61 -11.57 -5.48
CA GLU A 109 27.01 -12.90 -5.95
C GLU A 109 26.30 -13.30 -7.25
N ARG A 110 25.01 -12.99 -7.39
CA ARG A 110 24.24 -13.28 -8.61
C ARG A 110 24.53 -12.32 -9.76
N GLY A 111 25.02 -11.11 -9.48
CA GLY A 111 25.39 -10.13 -10.51
C GLY A 111 26.76 -10.37 -11.13
N PHE A 112 27.60 -11.23 -10.52
CA PHE A 112 28.97 -11.49 -10.97
C PHE A 112 29.11 -12.66 -11.96
N THR A 113 28.06 -13.43 -12.21
CA THR A 113 27.95 -14.21 -13.45
C THR A 113 27.64 -13.27 -14.60
N ARG A 114 28.62 -12.43 -14.95
CA ARG A 114 28.69 -11.79 -16.25
C ARG A 114 28.59 -12.93 -17.25
N VAL A 115 27.45 -13.03 -17.93
CA VAL A 115 27.34 -13.87 -19.12
C VAL A 115 28.34 -13.27 -20.08
N ASP A 116 29.55 -13.84 -20.11
CA ASP A 116 30.51 -13.65 -21.19
C ASP A 116 29.81 -14.13 -22.44
N THR A 117 29.07 -13.22 -23.05
CA THR A 117 28.52 -13.41 -24.38
C THR A 117 29.74 -13.39 -25.29
N PRO A 118 30.10 -14.51 -25.94
CA PRO A 118 31.25 -14.56 -26.83
C PRO A 118 31.05 -13.51 -27.92
N GLY A 119 32.13 -12.77 -28.22
CA GLY A 119 32.09 -11.52 -28.95
C GLY A 119 31.26 -11.53 -30.22
N VAL A 120 30.27 -10.66 -30.27
CA VAL A 120 29.75 -10.12 -31.52
C VAL A 120 30.64 -8.93 -31.87
N ALA A 121 31.35 -9.06 -33.00
CA ALA A 121 32.25 -8.06 -33.52
C ALA A 121 31.53 -6.70 -33.75
N PRO A 122 32.22 -5.57 -33.57
CA PRO A 122 31.67 -4.25 -33.87
C PRO A 122 31.56 -4.09 -35.39
N GLY A 123 30.34 -4.24 -35.93
CA GLY A 123 30.07 -4.11 -37.34
C GLY A 123 28.76 -3.36 -37.60
N ALA A 124 28.88 -2.30 -38.39
CA ALA A 124 27.82 -1.53 -39.05
C ALA A 124 27.00 -0.54 -38.20
N VAL A 125 27.52 0.69 -38.18
CA VAL A 125 26.71 1.92 -38.11
C VAL A 125 25.75 1.89 -39.30
N LEU A 126 24.45 1.75 -39.04
CA LEU A 126 23.41 2.12 -40.01
C LEU A 126 22.78 3.43 -39.53
N GLU A 127 23.12 4.47 -40.28
CA GLU A 127 22.50 5.79 -40.29
C GLU A 127 21.02 5.60 -40.68
N GLY A 128 20.12 5.71 -39.70
CA GLY A 128 18.68 5.60 -39.88
C GLY A 128 18.02 6.98 -39.79
N GLU A 129 17.32 7.34 -40.85
CA GLU A 129 16.62 8.59 -41.15
C GLU A 129 15.73 9.19 -40.03
N PRO A 130 15.51 10.52 -40.07
CA PRO A 130 14.58 11.20 -39.19
C PRO A 130 13.13 10.83 -39.54
N VAL A 131 12.48 10.05 -38.66
CA VAL A 131 11.04 9.78 -38.75
C VAL A 131 10.25 11.04 -38.43
N GLN A 132 9.59 11.55 -39.46
CA GLN A 132 8.68 12.69 -39.44
C GLN A 132 7.42 12.35 -38.62
N ALA A 133 7.21 13.04 -37.51
CA ALA A 133 6.03 12.88 -36.67
C ALA A 133 4.79 13.49 -37.35
N SER A 134 3.82 12.64 -37.74
CA SER A 134 2.47 13.07 -38.10
C SER A 134 1.61 13.23 -36.83
N PRO A 135 0.89 14.35 -36.66
CA PRO A 135 -0.05 14.52 -35.57
C PRO A 135 -1.41 13.94 -35.97
N GLU A 136 -1.68 12.69 -35.60
CA GLU A 136 -3.02 12.12 -35.69
C GLU A 136 -3.83 12.51 -34.44
N ALA A 137 -4.65 13.54 -34.61
CA ALA A 137 -5.63 13.98 -33.63
C ALA A 137 -6.71 12.91 -33.45
N SER A 138 -6.55 12.06 -32.43
CA SER A 138 -7.62 11.18 -31.96
C SER A 138 -8.57 11.96 -31.06
N SER A 139 -9.77 12.22 -31.57
CA SER A 139 -10.89 12.77 -30.83
C SER A 139 -11.24 11.88 -29.63
N PRO A 140 -11.49 12.43 -28.43
CA PRO A 140 -12.06 11.66 -27.34
C PRO A 140 -13.52 11.32 -27.67
N SER A 141 -13.76 10.03 -27.96
CA SER A 141 -15.10 9.46 -28.01
C SER A 141 -15.72 9.57 -26.62
N ALA A 142 -16.70 10.46 -26.49
CA ALA A 142 -17.50 10.63 -25.30
C ALA A 142 -18.30 9.34 -25.07
N ALA A 143 -17.80 8.49 -24.18
CA ALA A 143 -18.58 7.39 -23.64
C ALA A 143 -19.81 7.98 -22.94
N ALA A 144 -21.00 7.64 -23.44
CA ALA A 144 -22.26 8.02 -22.84
C ALA A 144 -22.30 7.57 -21.37
N PRO A 145 -22.82 8.39 -20.45
CA PRO A 145 -23.06 7.96 -19.08
C PRO A 145 -24.09 6.83 -19.09
N TYR A 146 -23.64 5.62 -18.78
CA TYR A 146 -24.54 4.53 -18.39
C TYR A 146 -25.31 5.01 -17.16
N THR A 147 -26.53 5.44 -17.39
CA THR A 147 -27.50 5.77 -16.34
C THR A 147 -28.08 4.43 -15.92
N ALA A 148 -27.39 3.74 -15.00
CA ALA A 148 -27.96 2.58 -14.33
C ALA A 148 -29.20 3.04 -13.56
N GLU A 149 -30.34 2.41 -13.83
CA GLU A 149 -31.58 2.71 -13.12
C GLU A 149 -31.37 2.52 -11.62
N PRO A 150 -31.81 3.47 -10.77
CA PRO A 150 -31.68 3.34 -9.34
C PRO A 150 -32.62 2.24 -8.86
N THR A 151 -32.06 1.06 -8.57
CA THR A 151 -32.75 0.05 -7.75
C THR A 151 -33.12 0.70 -6.42
N SER A 152 -34.37 1.14 -6.34
CA SER A 152 -34.96 1.85 -5.21
C SER A 152 -35.10 0.88 -4.04
N GLY A 153 -34.14 0.88 -3.13
CA GLY A 153 -34.20 0.00 -1.96
C GLY A 153 -32.96 -0.07 -1.07
N SER A 154 -31.85 0.60 -1.41
CA SER A 154 -30.67 0.62 -0.52
C SER A 154 -30.87 1.66 0.59
N ASP A 155 -31.00 1.22 1.84
CA ASP A 155 -30.93 2.05 3.07
C ASP A 155 -29.48 2.50 3.37
N GLY A 156 -28.66 2.63 2.32
CA GLY A 156 -27.25 3.03 2.36
C GLY A 156 -27.07 4.50 2.03
N ARG A 157 -25.96 5.07 2.50
CA ARG A 157 -25.57 6.45 2.21
C ARG A 157 -25.22 6.62 0.74
N SER A 158 -25.41 7.84 0.24
CA SER A 158 -24.96 8.22 -1.09
C SER A 158 -23.43 8.26 -1.17
N ASN A 159 -22.89 8.05 -2.38
CA ASN A 159 -21.44 8.17 -2.61
C ASN A 159 -20.91 9.57 -2.24
N ASP A 160 -21.70 10.61 -2.49
CA ASP A 160 -21.38 12.00 -2.12
C ASP A 160 -21.19 12.17 -0.61
N GLU A 161 -21.95 11.43 0.20
CA GLU A 161 -21.81 11.44 1.65
C GLU A 161 -20.53 10.70 2.09
N LEU A 162 -20.25 9.54 1.51
CA LEU A 162 -19.05 8.74 1.82
C LEU A 162 -17.75 9.54 1.55
N VAL A 163 -17.68 10.26 0.43
CA VAL A 163 -16.49 11.05 0.05
C VAL A 163 -16.31 12.34 0.86
N ARG A 164 -17.26 12.72 1.71
CA ARG A 164 -17.05 13.82 2.67
C ARG A 164 -15.97 13.48 3.69
N SER A 165 -15.77 12.20 3.99
CA SER A 165 -14.65 11.76 4.84
C SER A 165 -13.32 11.87 4.07
N PRO A 166 -12.36 12.69 4.55
CA PRO A 166 -11.08 12.87 3.85
C PRO A 166 -10.25 11.60 3.74
N SER A 167 -10.38 10.68 4.71
CA SER A 167 -9.66 9.39 4.72
C SER A 167 -10.25 8.43 3.71
N PHE A 168 -11.59 8.34 3.65
CA PHE A 168 -12.28 7.50 2.67
C PHE A 168 -12.02 7.98 1.24
N ARG A 169 -12.19 9.28 0.99
CA ARG A 169 -11.93 9.89 -0.31
C ARG A 169 -10.51 9.58 -0.80
N ARG A 170 -9.49 9.70 0.05
CA ARG A 170 -8.11 9.35 -0.32
C ARG A 170 -7.97 7.88 -0.69
N ALA A 171 -8.45 6.98 0.16
CA ALA A 171 -8.33 5.54 -0.06
C ALA A 171 -9.06 5.07 -1.34
N ILE A 172 -10.26 5.58 -1.60
CA ILE A 172 -11.03 5.19 -2.79
C ILE A 172 -10.41 5.75 -4.07
N THR A 173 -9.93 7.00 -4.04
CA THR A 173 -9.21 7.60 -5.18
C THR A 173 -7.91 6.84 -5.49
N ASP A 174 -7.18 6.39 -4.48
CA ASP A 174 -5.98 5.55 -4.67
C ASP A 174 -6.33 4.25 -5.41
N LEU A 175 -7.38 3.55 -4.97
CA LEU A 175 -7.85 2.31 -5.60
C LEU A 175 -8.36 2.52 -7.04
N GLN A 176 -9.07 3.63 -7.29
CA GLN A 176 -9.53 4.00 -8.63
C GLN A 176 -8.34 4.32 -9.55
N ARG A 177 -7.35 5.07 -9.06
CA ARG A 177 -6.13 5.42 -9.82
C ARG A 177 -5.33 4.18 -10.19
N LEU A 178 -5.33 3.15 -9.35
CA LEU A 178 -4.69 1.87 -9.61
C LEU A 178 -5.53 0.94 -10.52
N GLY A 179 -6.75 1.33 -10.89
CA GLY A 179 -7.66 0.49 -11.67
C GLY A 179 -8.13 -0.77 -10.93
N VAL A 180 -8.02 -0.78 -9.59
CA VAL A 180 -8.48 -1.89 -8.74
C VAL A 180 -9.99 -1.81 -8.54
N VAL A 181 -10.51 -0.60 -8.34
CA VAL A 181 -11.95 -0.33 -8.17
C VAL A 181 -12.44 0.58 -9.30
N THR A 182 -13.50 0.18 -9.98
CA THR A 182 -14.16 0.97 -11.04
C THR A 182 -15.43 1.66 -10.54
N GLY A 183 -16.08 1.09 -9.52
CA GLY A 183 -17.30 1.62 -8.92
C GLY A 183 -17.44 1.22 -7.46
N TYR A 184 -18.22 1.98 -6.70
CA TYR A 184 -18.57 1.63 -5.32
C TYR A 184 -19.95 2.17 -4.97
N GLN A 185 -20.63 1.48 -4.05
CA GLN A 185 -21.90 1.90 -3.49
C GLN A 185 -22.10 1.25 -2.11
N GLU A 186 -22.65 2.01 -1.15
CA GLU A 186 -23.10 1.41 0.11
C GLU A 186 -24.47 0.76 -0.12
N PHE A 187 -24.51 -0.58 -0.21
CA PHE A 187 -25.75 -1.33 -0.46
C PHE A 187 -26.68 -1.30 0.76
N ARG A 188 -26.09 -1.40 1.95
CA ARG A 188 -26.75 -1.29 3.25
C ARG A 188 -25.76 -0.76 4.26
N ARG A 189 -26.24 -0.32 5.43
CA ARG A 189 -25.37 0.03 6.56
C ARG A 189 -24.38 -1.12 6.81
N ASP A 190 -23.11 -0.77 7.03
CA ASP A 190 -21.99 -1.71 7.21
C ASP A 190 -21.56 -2.54 6.00
N THR A 191 -22.13 -2.35 4.80
CA THR A 191 -21.70 -3.10 3.61
C THR A 191 -21.42 -2.15 2.44
N LEU A 192 -20.14 -1.99 2.12
CA LEU A 192 -19.70 -1.26 0.94
C LEU A 192 -19.47 -2.26 -0.20
N THR A 193 -20.26 -2.15 -1.25
CA THR A 193 -20.05 -2.92 -2.48
C THR A 193 -19.03 -2.21 -3.36
N LEU A 194 -18.03 -2.96 -3.84
CA LEU A 194 -16.97 -2.49 -4.73
C LEU A 194 -17.02 -3.27 -6.03
N ASP A 195 -17.13 -2.56 -7.15
CA ASP A 195 -16.92 -3.12 -8.48
C ASP A 195 -15.43 -3.08 -8.80
N LEU A 196 -14.86 -4.25 -9.01
CA LEU A 196 -13.43 -4.44 -9.20
C LEU A 196 -13.06 -4.44 -10.68
N GLY A 197 -12.04 -3.64 -10.99
CA GLY A 197 -11.43 -3.59 -12.32
C GLY A 197 -10.38 -4.67 -12.56
N ASN A 198 -9.71 -4.56 -13.71
CA ASN A 198 -8.65 -5.47 -14.14
C ASN A 198 -7.32 -5.30 -13.37
N GLY A 199 -7.15 -4.18 -12.65
CA GLY A 199 -5.94 -3.89 -11.86
C GLY A 199 -5.75 -4.78 -10.63
N LEU A 200 -6.76 -5.58 -10.28
CA LEU A 200 -6.71 -6.49 -9.14
C LEU A 200 -5.77 -7.69 -9.34
N SER A 201 -5.58 -8.12 -10.59
CA SER A 201 -4.76 -9.29 -10.96
C SER A 201 -3.25 -9.04 -10.87
N THR A 202 -2.84 -7.77 -10.83
CA THR A 202 -1.44 -7.36 -11.05
C THR A 202 -0.75 -6.89 -9.77
N SER A 203 -1.45 -6.89 -8.65
CA SER A 203 -1.03 -6.16 -7.46
C SER A 203 -1.01 -7.08 -6.25
N ALA A 204 0.21 -7.48 -5.84
CA ALA A 204 0.50 -7.99 -4.49
C ALA A 204 0.07 -7.00 -3.39
N SER A 205 -0.27 -5.76 -3.77
CA SER A 205 -0.80 -4.69 -2.91
C SER A 205 -2.32 -4.61 -2.84
N THR A 206 -3.08 -5.55 -3.42
CA THR A 206 -4.55 -5.51 -3.42
C THR A 206 -5.11 -5.56 -2.00
N GLU A 207 -4.70 -6.56 -1.22
CA GLU A 207 -5.12 -6.73 0.18
C GLU A 207 -4.74 -5.52 1.03
N TYR A 208 -3.55 -4.96 0.81
CA TYR A 208 -3.12 -3.73 1.47
C TYR A 208 -4.05 -2.55 1.18
N ASN A 209 -4.35 -2.29 -0.10
CA ASN A 209 -5.20 -1.17 -0.49
C ASN A 209 -6.66 -1.36 -0.03
N LEU A 210 -7.18 -2.59 -0.10
CA LEU A 210 -8.50 -2.94 0.43
C LEU A 210 -8.54 -2.77 1.95
N GLY A 211 -7.48 -3.14 2.67
CA GLY A 211 -7.34 -2.91 4.11
C GLY A 211 -7.40 -1.43 4.47
N ARG A 212 -6.70 -0.57 3.72
CA ARG A 212 -6.77 0.89 3.92
C ARG A 212 -8.17 1.44 3.67
N LEU A 213 -8.84 0.99 2.62
CA LEU A 213 -10.21 1.39 2.33
C LEU A 213 -11.17 0.92 3.41
N HIS A 214 -11.03 -0.32 3.91
CA HIS A 214 -11.84 -0.87 4.99
C HIS A 214 -11.74 -0.04 6.27
N LEU A 215 -10.52 0.28 6.69
CA LEU A 215 -10.28 1.14 7.85
C LEU A 215 -10.87 2.54 7.65
N ALA A 216 -10.69 3.13 6.46
CA ALA A 216 -11.22 4.45 6.14
C ALA A 216 -12.76 4.46 6.13
N TYR A 217 -13.39 3.43 5.55
CA TYR A 217 -14.84 3.24 5.51
C TYR A 217 -15.41 3.10 6.92
N ARG A 218 -14.80 2.25 7.76
CA ARG A 218 -15.16 2.13 9.18
C ARG A 218 -15.07 3.45 9.93
N GLY A 219 -14.03 4.24 9.65
CA GLY A 219 -13.88 5.58 10.22
C GLY A 219 -14.91 6.61 9.74
N THR A 220 -15.67 6.34 8.68
CA THR A 220 -16.79 7.19 8.24
C THR A 220 -18.09 6.92 8.97
N THR A 221 -18.09 5.92 9.85
CA THR A 221 -19.31 5.38 10.47
C THR A 221 -19.12 5.26 11.97
N ASP A 222 -20.19 5.45 12.73
CA ASP A 222 -20.25 4.97 14.12
C ASP A 222 -20.48 3.45 14.20
N TYR A 223 -20.31 2.74 13.08
CA TYR A 223 -20.75 1.37 12.94
C TYR A 223 -19.75 0.34 13.49
N SER A 224 -20.30 -0.86 13.65
CA SER A 224 -19.73 -1.94 14.45
C SER A 224 -18.48 -2.56 13.82
N SER A 225 -17.81 -3.44 14.56
CA SER A 225 -16.72 -4.30 14.06
C SER A 225 -17.12 -5.25 12.91
N ARG A 226 -18.34 -5.13 12.38
CA ARG A 226 -18.93 -5.97 11.33
C ARG A 226 -18.95 -5.32 9.94
N SER A 227 -18.34 -4.16 9.75
CA SER A 227 -18.30 -3.56 8.41
C SER A 227 -17.54 -4.47 7.42
N VAL A 228 -18.09 -4.65 6.23
CA VAL A 228 -17.56 -5.53 5.17
C VAL A 228 -17.45 -4.77 3.85
N LEU A 229 -16.41 -5.05 3.08
CA LEU A 229 -16.34 -4.67 1.67
C LEU A 229 -16.77 -5.87 0.82
N GLU A 230 -17.93 -5.79 0.19
CA GLU A 230 -18.40 -6.78 -0.77
C GLU A 230 -17.69 -6.56 -2.10
N LEU A 231 -17.01 -7.57 -2.62
CA LEU A 231 -16.20 -7.46 -3.83
C LEU A 231 -16.93 -8.09 -5.00
N ARG A 232 -17.15 -7.30 -6.06
CA ARG A 232 -17.84 -7.74 -7.27
C ARG A 232 -16.98 -7.51 -8.49
N ARG A 233 -17.18 -8.32 -9.53
CA ARG A 233 -16.61 -8.11 -10.86
C ARG A 233 -17.71 -8.37 -11.88
N ASP A 234 -17.92 -7.42 -12.77
CA ASP A 234 -18.99 -7.46 -13.78
C ASP A 234 -20.38 -7.75 -13.14
N GLY A 235 -20.64 -7.12 -11.99
CA GLY A 235 -21.87 -7.31 -11.22
C GLY A 235 -21.97 -8.63 -10.45
N ARG A 236 -21.04 -9.59 -10.64
CA ARG A 236 -21.00 -10.86 -9.92
C ARG A 236 -20.20 -10.74 -8.62
N TYR A 237 -20.74 -11.23 -7.52
CA TYR A 237 -20.01 -11.38 -6.26
C TYR A 237 -18.84 -12.35 -6.43
N ILE A 238 -17.65 -11.97 -5.97
CA ILE A 238 -16.44 -12.80 -6.06
C ILE A 238 -15.74 -12.98 -4.72
N GLY A 239 -16.13 -12.24 -3.68
CA GLY A 239 -15.54 -12.35 -2.35
C GLY A 239 -15.88 -11.17 -1.47
N MET A 240 -15.30 -11.16 -0.28
CA MET A 240 -15.46 -10.08 0.67
C MET A 240 -14.16 -9.77 1.39
N PHE A 241 -14.00 -8.51 1.80
CA PHE A 241 -12.91 -8.06 2.65
C PHE A 241 -13.46 -7.65 4.02
N THR A 242 -12.91 -8.24 5.08
CA THR A 242 -13.31 -7.95 6.46
C THR A 242 -12.10 -7.56 7.30
N LYS A 243 -12.29 -7.34 8.61
CA LYS A 243 -11.19 -7.14 9.55
C LYS A 243 -10.20 -8.32 9.58
N ASP A 244 -10.68 -9.53 9.25
CA ASP A 244 -9.89 -10.77 9.29
C ASP A 244 -9.15 -11.00 7.96
N GLY A 245 -9.27 -10.07 7.01
CA GLY A 245 -8.59 -10.11 5.71
C GLY A 245 -9.54 -10.40 4.55
N LEU A 246 -8.94 -10.77 3.43
CA LEU A 246 -9.61 -11.06 2.16
C LEU A 246 -10.09 -12.52 2.10
N ALA A 247 -11.39 -12.72 1.86
CA ALA A 247 -12.00 -14.02 1.65
C ALA A 247 -12.61 -14.10 0.24
N TRP A 248 -11.99 -14.89 -0.63
CA TRP A 248 -12.52 -15.16 -1.97
C TRP A 248 -13.65 -16.18 -1.92
N GLU A 249 -14.67 -16.01 -2.76
CA GLU A 249 -15.62 -17.08 -3.03
C GLU A 249 -14.93 -18.10 -3.94
N GLU A 250 -14.83 -19.35 -3.49
CA GLU A 250 -14.33 -20.43 -4.34
C GLU A 250 -15.28 -20.61 -5.54
N ALA A 251 -14.74 -20.49 -6.75
CA ALA A 251 -15.49 -20.76 -7.96
C ALA A 251 -15.92 -22.24 -7.97
N ARG A 252 -17.19 -22.48 -7.62
CA ARG A 252 -17.84 -23.78 -7.78
C ARG A 252 -18.21 -24.06 -9.22
#